data_AF-A0A257QIT4-F1
#
_entry.id   AF-A0A257QIT4-F1
#
_cell.length_a   1.000
_cell.length_b   1.000
_cell.length_c   1.000
_cell.angle_alpha   90.00
_cell.angle_beta   90.00
_cell.angle_gamma   90.00
#
_symmetry.space_group_name_H-M   'P 1'
#
loop_
_entity.id
_entity.type
_entity.pdbx_description
1 polymer ?
#
loop_
_entity_poly.entity_id
_entity_poly.type
_entity_poly.pdbx_seq_one_letter_code
_entity_poly.pdbx_strand_id
1 'polypeptide(L)' 'MDSLKLDLNCDMGESYGAWKMGDDLAVLPFVSSANIACGFHGGDPGTMRKTVAA' A
#
# COMPACT_ATOMS: atom_id res chain seq x y z
N MET A 1 -22.68 24.60 -1.92
CA MET A 1 -22.39 23.52 -0.95
C MET A 1 -21.05 22.97 -1.33
N ASP A 2 -20.03 23.26 -0.53
CA ASP A 2 -18.70 22.70 -0.77
C ASP A 2 -18.76 21.19 -0.52
N SER A 3 -18.25 20.42 -1.47
CA SER A 3 -18.22 18.95 -1.37
C SER A 3 -17.24 18.55 -0.26
N LEU A 4 -17.68 17.70 0.68
CA LEU A 4 -16.81 17.12 1.69
C LEU A 4 -15.77 16.22 1.01
N LYS A 5 -14.48 16.57 1.12
CA LYS A 5 -13.37 15.76 0.64
C LYS A 5 -12.73 15.04 1.82
N LEU A 6 -12.65 13.71 1.74
CA LEU A 6 -12.04 12.84 2.75
C LEU A 6 -10.89 12.04 2.11
N ASP A 7 -9.85 11.77 2.91
CA ASP A 7 -8.80 10.81 2.55
C ASP A 7 -9.17 9.42 3.09
N LEU A 8 -9.00 8.40 2.25
CA LEU A 8 -9.05 7.01 2.65
C LEU A 8 -7.67 6.41 2.37
N ASN A 9 -6.99 5.96 3.43
CA ASN A 9 -5.68 5.33 3.33
C ASN A 9 -5.74 3.85 3.71
N CYS A 10 -4.75 3.10 3.25
CA CYS A 10 -4.52 1.71 3.62
C CYS A 10 -3.01 1.43 3.69
N ASP A 11 -2.60 0.58 4.62
CA ASP A 11 -1.23 0.06 4.70
C ASP A 11 -1.01 -0.96 3.59
N MET A 12 0.10 -0.81 2.85
CA MET A 12 0.39 -1.57 1.63
C MET A 12 1.88 -1.89 1.55
N GLY A 13 2.26 -2.79 0.65
CA GLY A 13 3.66 -3.21 0.50
C GLY A 13 4.19 -3.95 1.72
N GLU A 14 3.32 -4.60 2.49
CA GLU A 14 3.71 -5.31 3.72
C GLU A 14 4.21 -6.75 3.47
N SER A 15 4.21 -7.20 2.21
CA SER A 15 4.83 -8.46 1.81
C SER A 15 6.34 -8.48 2.11
N TYR A 16 6.94 -9.67 2.24
CA TYR A 16 8.37 -9.79 2.52
C TYR A 16 8.97 -11.07 1.92
N GLY A 17 9.92 -10.92 1.00
CA GLY A 17 10.56 -12.04 0.31
C GLY A 17 9.54 -12.86 -0.47
N ALA A 18 9.38 -14.13 -0.09
CA ALA A 18 8.40 -15.02 -0.73
C ALA A 18 6.99 -14.93 -0.10
N TRP A 19 6.84 -14.27 1.06
CA TRP A 19 5.55 -14.18 1.76
C TRP A 19 4.70 -13.03 1.22
N LYS A 20 3.49 -13.35 0.76
CA LYS A 20 2.47 -12.37 0.38
C LYS A 20 1.64 -11.97 1.61
N MET A 21 1.50 -10.67 1.84
CA MET A 21 0.58 -10.08 2.81
C MET A 21 -0.38 -9.15 2.06
N GLY A 22 -1.65 -9.15 2.47
CA GLY A 22 -2.69 -8.29 1.89
C GLY A 22 -3.05 -8.58 0.43
N ASP A 23 -3.86 -7.71 -0.15
CA ASP A 23 -4.18 -7.72 -1.58
C ASP A 23 -4.13 -6.30 -2.17
N ASP A 24 -2.91 -5.74 -2.17
CA ASP A 24 -2.62 -4.35 -2.54
C ASP A 24 -3.33 -3.92 -3.83
N LEU A 25 -3.25 -4.71 -4.90
CA LEU A 25 -3.84 -4.37 -6.20
C LEU A 25 -5.38 -4.32 -6.17
N ALA A 26 -6.02 -5.09 -5.30
CA ALA A 26 -7.47 -5.07 -5.17
C ALA A 26 -7.94 -3.82 -4.42
N VAL A 27 -7.14 -3.31 -3.47
CA VAL A 27 -7.51 -2.15 -2.63
C VAL A 27 -7.09 -0.82 -3.25
N LEU A 28 -5.98 -0.78 -4.00
CA LEU A 28 -5.39 0.44 -4.57
C LEU A 28 -6.40 1.35 -5.31
N PRO A 29 -7.36 0.83 -6.11
CA PRO A 29 -8.33 1.68 -6.81
C PRO A 29 -9.31 2.44 -5.89
N PHE A 30 -9.40 2.07 -4.62
CA PHE A 30 -10.38 2.59 -3.68
C PHE A 30 -9.80 3.58 -2.67
N VAL A 31 -8.48 3.67 -2.56
CA VAL A 31 -7.78 4.56 -1.60
C VAL A 31 -7.25 5.81 -2.29
N SER A 32 -7.14 6.90 -1.55
CA SER A 32 -6.48 8.13 -2.00
C SER A 32 -5.02 8.24 -1.57
N SER A 33 -4.63 7.47 -0.55
CA SER A 33 -3.27 7.41 -0.02
C SER A 33 -2.88 5.96 0.31
N ALA A 34 -1.60 5.62 0.16
CA ALA A 34 -1.04 4.32 0.51
C ALA A 34 0.13 4.49 1.48
N ASN A 35 0.11 3.76 2.60
CA ASN A 35 1.20 3.77 3.58
C ASN A 35 2.10 2.56 3.31
N ILE A 36 3.27 2.78 2.74
CA ILE A 36 4.15 1.70 2.29
C ILE A 36 5.08 1.26 3.42
N ALA A 37 5.14 -0.04 3.72
CA ALA A 37 6.08 -0.58 4.70
C ALA A 37 7.56 -0.39 4.26
N CYS A 38 8.46 -0.27 5.24
CA CYS A 38 9.83 0.23 5.03
C CYS A 38 10.95 -0.76 5.41
N GLY A 39 10.65 -2.05 5.58
CA GLY A 39 11.66 -3.11 5.73
C GLY A 39 11.98 -3.59 7.14
N PHE A 40 11.35 -3.04 8.17
CA PHE A 40 11.41 -3.61 9.53
C PHE A 40 10.27 -4.60 9.79
N HIS A 41 9.03 -4.14 9.78
CA HIS A 41 7.87 -5.00 10.07
C HIS A 41 7.30 -5.69 8.82
N GLY A 42 7.65 -5.19 7.64
CA GLY A 42 7.21 -5.66 6.33
C GLY A 42 7.87 -4.83 5.24
N GLY A 43 7.75 -5.26 3.98
CA GLY A 43 8.30 -4.54 2.82
C GLY A 43 9.80 -4.73 2.61
N ASP A 44 10.20 -5.76 1.88
CA ASP A 44 11.58 -5.84 1.36
C ASP A 44 11.80 -4.86 0.19
N PRO A 45 13.05 -4.56 -0.23
CA PRO A 45 13.31 -3.60 -1.31
C PRO A 45 12.61 -3.92 -2.63
N GLY A 46 12.40 -5.20 -2.94
CA GLY A 46 11.67 -5.64 -4.12
C GLY A 46 10.17 -5.40 -3.98
N THR A 47 9.60 -5.69 -2.80
CA THR A 47 8.20 -5.38 -2.48
C THR A 47 7.93 -3.87 -2.54
N MET A 48 8.73 -3.05 -1.86
CA MET A 48 8.58 -1.59 -1.87
C MET A 48 8.58 -1.02 -3.30
N ARG A 49 9.53 -1.47 -4.13
CA ARG A 49 9.61 -1.05 -5.54
C ARG A 49 8.35 -1.41 -6.32
N LYS A 50 7.80 -2.61 -6.12
CA LYS A 50 6.59 -3.06 -6.80
C LYS A 50 5.39 -2.24 -6.35
N THR A 51 5.23 -2.00 -5.05
CA THR A 51 4.10 -1.24 -4.50
C THR A 51 4.10 0.21 -4.99
N VAL A 52 5.27 0.87 -5.09
CA VAL A 52 5.36 2.24 -5.64
C VAL A 52 5.03 2.32 -7.14
N ALA A 53 5.28 1.24 -7.89
CA ALA A 53 5.07 1.20 -9.33
C ALA A 53 3.66 0.74 -9.75
N ALA A 54 2.86 0.24 -8.80
CA ALA A 54 1.49 -0.21 -9.01
C ALA A 54 0.52 0.98 -9.12
#